data_AF-A0A2N5IB11-F1
#
_entry.id   AF-A0A2N5IB11-F1
#
_cell.length_a   1.000
_cell.length_b   1.000
_cell.length_c   1.000
_cell.angle_alpha   90.00
_cell.angle_beta   90.00
_cell.angle_gamma   90.00
#
_symmetry.space_group_name_H-M   'P 1'
#
loop_
_entity.id
_entity.type
_entity.pdbx_description
1 polymer ?
#
loop_
_entity_poly.entity_id
_entity_poly.type
_entity_poly.pdbx_seq_one_letter_code
_entity_poly.pdbx_strand_id
1 'polypeptide(L)'
;MCKFDKAWIGTCKEENATGKEYCEEHIKEVCSVCGGQATHNCAETMQFVCGTNLCGKLECKLQHFYRAHGYAFFELRSLEEKLNRTPFKLVVASVYYGTENEIDVWLNEEYKDRLEVLLITHDEENNMKIYRSHFRYYVKHKEEIPELFQNSWYQEEVSKRGVYYSDKAIPIKEPFTTDMLNALEKVMGEEKTT
;
A
#
# COMPACT_ATOMS: atom_id res chain seq x y z
N MET A 1 -7.04 -32.72 3.46
CA MET A 1 -8.02 -31.83 2.82
C MET A 1 -7.44 -30.43 2.81
N CYS A 2 -7.41 -29.80 1.63
CA CYS A 2 -6.71 -28.54 1.42
C CYS A 2 -7.26 -27.46 2.35
N LYS A 3 -6.36 -26.72 3.02
CA LYS A 3 -6.77 -25.66 3.96
C LYS A 3 -7.03 -24.30 3.32
N PHE A 4 -6.85 -24.16 2.00
CA PHE A 4 -6.99 -22.88 1.33
C PHE A 4 -8.45 -22.43 1.25
N ASP A 5 -8.75 -21.17 1.57
CA ASP A 5 -10.10 -20.62 1.52
C ASP A 5 -10.34 -19.79 0.24
N LYS A 6 -11.20 -20.30 -0.66
CA LYS A 6 -11.53 -19.64 -1.92
C LYS A 6 -12.68 -18.65 -1.70
N ALA A 7 -12.50 -17.42 -2.19
CA ALA A 7 -13.42 -16.31 -1.94
C ALA A 7 -14.89 -16.55 -2.36
N TRP A 8 -15.14 -17.43 -3.34
CA TRP A 8 -16.47 -17.66 -3.91
C TRP A 8 -17.12 -19.00 -3.53
N ILE A 9 -16.34 -19.97 -3.05
CA ILE A 9 -16.81 -21.34 -2.76
C ILE A 9 -16.42 -21.86 -1.36
N GLY A 10 -15.67 -21.06 -0.59
CA GLY A 10 -15.16 -21.43 0.72
C GLY A 10 -13.94 -22.34 0.63
N THR A 11 -13.73 -23.16 1.68
CA THR A 11 -12.57 -24.04 1.78
C THR A 11 -12.45 -24.99 0.58
N CYS A 12 -11.25 -25.02 -0.02
CA CYS A 12 -10.87 -25.92 -1.08
C CYS A 12 -11.09 -27.38 -0.67
N LYS A 13 -11.74 -28.16 -1.53
CA LYS A 13 -12.08 -29.57 -1.28
C LYS A 13 -11.11 -30.56 -1.93
N GLU A 14 -10.02 -30.07 -2.49
CA GLU A 14 -8.99 -30.90 -3.11
C GLU A 14 -8.14 -31.62 -2.06
N GLU A 15 -7.58 -32.76 -2.45
CA GLU A 15 -6.64 -33.51 -1.63
C GLU A 15 -5.33 -32.75 -1.43
N ASN A 16 -4.67 -33.01 -0.30
CA ASN A 16 -3.38 -32.37 -0.02
C ASN A 16 -2.30 -32.99 -0.89
N ALA A 17 -1.34 -32.17 -1.31
CA ALA A 17 -0.07 -32.69 -1.78
C ALA A 17 0.59 -33.53 -0.67
N THR A 18 1.35 -34.55 -1.05
CA THR A 18 1.91 -35.53 -0.09
C THR A 18 2.74 -34.85 0.99
N GLY A 19 2.32 -35.01 2.25
CA GLY A 19 3.00 -34.41 3.41
C GLY A 19 2.84 -32.89 3.54
N LYS A 20 1.88 -32.28 2.83
CA LYS A 20 1.63 -30.84 2.83
C LYS A 20 0.24 -30.49 3.36
N GLU A 21 0.04 -29.21 3.68
CA GLU A 21 -1.26 -28.68 4.14
C GLU A 21 -2.18 -28.22 3.00
N TYR A 22 -1.60 -28.00 1.82
CA TYR A 22 -2.27 -27.46 0.63
C TYR A 22 -2.21 -28.48 -0.52
N CYS A 23 -3.15 -28.37 -1.48
CA CYS A 23 -3.10 -29.15 -2.71
C CYS A 23 -2.02 -28.60 -3.67
N GLU A 24 -1.77 -29.31 -4.77
CA GLU A 24 -0.77 -28.97 -5.80
C GLU A 24 -0.99 -27.58 -6.44
N GLU A 25 -2.23 -27.10 -6.47
CA GLU A 25 -2.59 -25.75 -6.91
C GLU A 25 -2.17 -24.72 -5.84
N HIS A 26 -2.73 -24.82 -4.64
CA HIS A 26 -2.59 -23.78 -3.61
C HIS A 26 -1.23 -23.74 -2.93
N ILE A 27 -0.39 -24.78 -3.05
CA ILE A 27 0.99 -24.72 -2.53
C ILE A 27 1.87 -23.71 -3.31
N LYS A 28 1.46 -23.33 -4.52
CA LYS A 28 2.17 -22.37 -5.37
C LYS A 28 1.67 -20.94 -5.18
N GLU A 29 0.54 -20.77 -4.50
CA GLU A 29 -0.08 -19.47 -4.31
C GLU A 29 0.64 -18.68 -3.23
N VAL A 30 1.07 -17.47 -3.59
CA VAL A 30 1.79 -16.56 -2.70
C VAL A 30 0.95 -15.34 -2.36
N CYS A 31 1.12 -14.85 -1.14
CA CYS A 31 0.48 -13.64 -0.67
C CYS A 31 0.99 -12.46 -1.51
N SER A 32 0.07 -11.76 -2.16
CA SER A 32 0.35 -10.57 -2.98
C SER A 32 1.05 -9.43 -2.24
N VAL A 33 1.04 -9.46 -0.90
CA VAL A 33 1.63 -8.40 -0.05
C VAL A 33 3.03 -8.75 0.44
N CYS A 34 3.26 -9.98 0.92
CA CYS A 34 4.54 -10.35 1.53
C CYS A 34 5.29 -11.50 0.84
N GLY A 35 4.74 -12.08 -0.23
CA GLY A 35 5.34 -13.20 -0.95
C GLY A 35 5.33 -14.55 -0.21
N GLY A 36 4.93 -14.60 1.05
CA GLY A 36 4.77 -15.85 1.80
C GLY A 36 3.59 -16.70 1.31
N GLN A 37 3.45 -17.93 1.82
CA GLN A 37 2.35 -18.84 1.45
C GLN A 37 0.97 -18.19 1.64
N ALA A 38 0.17 -18.13 0.57
CA ALA A 38 -1.22 -17.71 0.66
C ALA A 38 -2.07 -18.80 1.31
N THR A 39 -3.06 -18.37 2.09
CA THR A 39 -3.98 -19.26 2.79
C THR A 39 -5.43 -19.04 2.36
N HIS A 40 -5.70 -17.93 1.67
CA HIS A 40 -7.04 -17.58 1.21
C HIS A 40 -7.00 -16.58 0.04
N ASN A 41 -8.12 -16.44 -0.65
CA ASN A 41 -8.38 -15.30 -1.51
C ASN A 41 -9.12 -14.19 -0.73
N CYS A 42 -8.89 -12.94 -1.09
CA CYS A 42 -9.70 -11.83 -0.61
C CYS A 42 -11.16 -12.00 -1.08
N ALA A 43 -12.06 -12.08 -0.10
CA ALA A 43 -13.49 -12.24 -0.31
C ALA A 43 -14.25 -10.91 -0.44
N GLU A 44 -13.55 -9.78 -0.43
CA GLU A 44 -14.20 -8.47 -0.61
C GLU A 44 -14.88 -8.42 -1.98
N THR A 45 -16.12 -7.93 -1.99
CA THR A 45 -16.96 -7.87 -3.18
C THR A 45 -17.39 -6.44 -3.43
N MET A 46 -17.05 -5.93 -4.62
CA MET A 46 -17.67 -4.74 -5.17
C MET A 46 -18.49 -5.16 -6.40
N GLN A 47 -18.14 -4.68 -7.60
CA GLN A 47 -18.73 -5.18 -8.84
C GLN A 47 -18.30 -6.62 -9.16
N PHE A 48 -17.08 -7.00 -8.74
CA PHE A 48 -16.55 -8.36 -8.84
C PHE A 48 -15.91 -8.77 -7.50
N VAL A 49 -15.74 -10.09 -7.30
CA VAL A 49 -14.96 -10.63 -6.18
C VAL A 49 -13.49 -10.28 -6.41
N CYS A 50 -12.83 -9.73 -5.38
CA CYS A 50 -11.42 -9.37 -5.45
C CYS A 50 -10.52 -10.55 -5.86
N GLY A 51 -10.65 -11.68 -5.17
CA GLY A 51 -9.93 -12.91 -5.51
C GLY A 51 -8.42 -12.89 -5.22
N THR A 52 -7.86 -11.77 -4.77
CA THR A 52 -6.40 -11.62 -4.54
C THR A 52 -5.89 -12.59 -3.46
N ASN A 53 -4.78 -13.28 -3.73
CA ASN A 53 -4.16 -14.20 -2.78
C ASN A 53 -3.56 -13.49 -1.56
N LEU A 54 -3.89 -13.97 -0.36
CA LEU A 54 -3.46 -13.42 0.91
C LEU A 54 -3.06 -14.52 1.91
N CYS A 55 -2.09 -14.20 2.76
CA CYS A 55 -1.78 -15.02 3.95
C CYS A 55 -2.62 -14.56 5.14
N GLY A 56 -2.67 -15.36 6.22
CA GLY A 56 -3.45 -15.06 7.42
C GLY A 56 -2.93 -13.91 8.29
N LYS A 57 -1.84 -13.21 7.92
CA LYS A 57 -1.30 -12.09 8.69
C LYS A 57 -2.25 -10.88 8.62
N LEU A 58 -2.63 -10.36 9.79
CA LEU A 58 -3.51 -9.18 9.90
C LEU A 58 -2.97 -7.98 9.10
N GLU A 59 -1.66 -7.75 9.19
CA GLU A 59 -0.97 -6.68 8.45
C GLU A 59 -1.18 -6.79 6.94
N CYS A 60 -0.97 -7.98 6.36
CA CYS A 60 -1.17 -8.20 4.93
C CYS A 60 -2.62 -8.00 4.51
N LYS A 61 -3.57 -8.44 5.34
CA LYS A 61 -5.00 -8.22 5.10
C LYS A 61 -5.32 -6.72 5.07
N LEU A 62 -4.87 -5.96 6.07
CA LEU A 62 -5.13 -4.52 6.16
C LEU A 62 -4.44 -3.74 5.03
N GLN A 63 -3.20 -4.09 4.68
CA GLN A 63 -2.48 -3.46 3.58
C GLN A 63 -3.13 -3.73 2.22
N HIS A 64 -3.56 -4.97 1.97
CA HIS A 64 -4.33 -5.30 0.78
C HIS A 64 -5.65 -4.53 0.74
N PHE A 65 -6.39 -4.53 1.84
CA PHE A 65 -7.68 -3.84 1.93
C PHE A 65 -7.50 -2.36 1.62
N TYR A 66 -6.51 -1.71 2.21
CA TYR A 66 -6.22 -0.31 1.97
C TYR A 66 -5.80 0.00 0.52
N ARG A 67 -4.98 -0.87 -0.09
CA ARG A 67 -4.52 -0.70 -1.49
C ARG A 67 -5.61 -0.96 -2.53
N ALA A 68 -6.42 -2.00 -2.32
CA ALA A 68 -7.32 -2.53 -3.35
C ALA A 68 -8.79 -2.15 -3.13
N HIS A 69 -9.20 -1.96 -1.88
CA HIS A 69 -10.60 -1.73 -1.47
C HIS A 69 -10.80 -0.44 -0.69
N GLY A 70 -9.70 0.23 -0.30
CA GLY A 70 -9.62 1.42 0.52
C GLY A 70 -10.11 2.68 -0.16
N TYR A 71 -11.16 2.58 -0.96
CA TYR A 71 -12.05 3.70 -1.20
C TYR A 71 -12.70 4.04 0.15
N ALA A 72 -12.37 5.20 0.72
CA ALA A 72 -13.26 5.96 1.59
C ALA A 72 -13.66 5.42 3.00
N PHE A 73 -13.18 4.29 3.53
CA PHE A 73 -13.79 3.72 4.77
C PHE A 73 -12.87 3.49 5.98
N PHE A 74 -11.63 3.98 5.99
CA PHE A 74 -10.72 3.77 7.13
C PHE A 74 -10.07 5.06 7.62
N GLU A 75 -10.40 5.45 8.86
CA GLU A 75 -9.64 6.45 9.62
C GLU A 75 -8.22 5.93 9.89
N LEU A 76 -7.20 6.77 9.73
CA LEU A 76 -5.80 6.39 9.99
C LEU A 76 -5.61 5.90 11.42
N ARG A 77 -6.25 6.56 12.39
CA ARG A 77 -6.27 6.14 13.78
C ARG A 77 -6.73 4.69 13.97
N SER A 78 -7.79 4.27 13.26
CA SER A 78 -8.27 2.89 13.33
C SER A 78 -7.23 1.89 12.81
N LEU A 79 -6.44 2.28 11.81
CA LEU A 79 -5.35 1.46 11.29
C LEU A 79 -4.19 1.36 12.29
N GLU A 80 -3.83 2.47 12.94
CA GLU A 80 -2.80 2.55 13.99
C GLU A 80 -3.16 1.64 15.17
N GLU A 81 -4.40 1.72 15.63
CA GLU A 81 -4.93 0.88 16.72
C GLU A 81 -4.91 -0.61 16.36
N LYS A 82 -5.35 -0.96 15.14
CA LYS A 82 -5.37 -2.37 14.68
C LYS A 82 -3.99 -2.97 14.49
N LEU A 83 -3.02 -2.16 14.07
CA LEU A 83 -1.64 -2.60 13.86
C LEU A 83 -0.77 -2.44 15.11
N ASN A 84 -1.27 -1.74 16.14
CA ASN A 84 -0.49 -1.34 17.31
C ASN A 84 0.82 -0.65 16.90
N ARG A 85 0.73 0.33 15.99
CA ARG A 85 1.88 1.07 15.45
C ARG A 85 1.78 2.57 15.79
N THR A 86 2.94 3.19 15.98
CA THR A 86 3.08 4.64 16.21
C THR A 86 2.59 5.42 14.99
N PRO A 87 2.23 6.71 15.15
CA PRO A 87 1.38 7.36 14.17
C PRO A 87 2.00 7.33 12.78
N PHE A 88 1.20 6.93 11.79
CA PHE A 88 1.64 6.93 10.40
C PHE A 88 2.05 8.33 9.99
N LYS A 89 3.22 8.41 9.36
CA LYS A 89 3.62 9.60 8.60
C LYS A 89 2.95 9.53 7.23
N LEU A 90 2.23 10.59 6.87
CA LEU A 90 1.68 10.75 5.53
C LEU A 90 2.74 11.40 4.65
N VAL A 91 3.20 10.66 3.66
CA VAL A 91 4.16 11.15 2.66
C VAL A 91 3.47 11.21 1.31
N VAL A 92 3.48 12.37 0.68
CA VAL A 92 3.02 12.59 -0.68
C VAL A 92 4.24 12.60 -1.59
N ALA A 93 4.31 11.64 -2.50
CA ALA A 93 5.43 11.52 -3.43
C ALA A 93 4.92 11.32 -4.85
N SER A 94 5.65 11.86 -5.85
CA SER A 94 5.43 11.52 -7.25
C SER A 94 5.95 10.11 -7.50
N VAL A 95 5.10 9.22 -8.03
CA VAL A 95 5.39 7.79 -8.13
C VAL A 95 5.26 7.27 -9.57
N TYR A 96 6.25 6.48 -9.98
CA TYR A 96 6.38 5.93 -11.33
C TYR A 96 6.26 4.40 -11.31
N TYR A 97 5.46 3.87 -12.23
CA TYR A 97 5.24 2.43 -12.42
C TYR A 97 5.81 1.88 -13.73
N GLY A 98 6.49 2.74 -14.51
CA GLY A 98 7.03 2.38 -15.80
C GLY A 98 8.28 1.51 -15.69
N THR A 99 8.54 0.75 -16.75
CA THR A 99 9.86 0.15 -17.02
C THR A 99 10.91 1.24 -17.20
N GLU A 100 12.21 0.94 -17.04
CA GLU A 100 13.28 1.96 -17.15
C GLU A 100 13.20 2.80 -18.44
N ASN A 101 12.76 2.19 -19.54
CA ASN A 101 12.62 2.87 -20.84
C ASN A 101 11.41 3.81 -20.93
N GLU A 102 10.42 3.64 -20.07
CA GLU A 102 9.26 4.53 -20.01
C GLU A 102 9.57 5.76 -19.15
N ILE A 103 10.46 5.64 -18.15
CA ILE A 103 10.82 6.72 -17.22
C ILE A 103 11.23 7.98 -17.97
N ASP A 104 12.09 7.88 -18.99
CA ASP A 104 12.57 9.04 -19.76
C ASP A 104 11.46 9.73 -20.57
N VAL A 105 10.44 8.98 -21.01
CA VAL A 105 9.29 9.56 -21.72
C VAL A 105 8.40 10.31 -20.75
N TRP A 106 8.19 9.76 -19.55
CA TRP A 106 7.34 10.38 -18.52
C TRP A 106 8.00 11.57 -17.82
N LEU A 107 9.33 11.57 -17.63
CA LEU A 107 10.07 12.69 -17.04
C LEU A 107 10.10 13.94 -17.94
N ASN A 108 9.75 13.82 -19.22
CA ASN A 108 9.76 14.91 -20.20
C ASN A 108 8.37 15.53 -20.46
N GLU A 109 7.28 15.00 -19.90
CA GLU A 109 5.96 15.67 -19.97
C GLU A 109 5.86 16.76 -18.89
N GLU A 110 5.40 17.96 -19.29
CA GLU A 110 5.09 19.07 -18.37
C GLU A 110 4.18 18.58 -17.22
N TYR A 111 4.78 18.50 -16.01
CA TYR A 111 4.19 18.22 -14.70
C TYR A 111 2.75 17.67 -14.70
N LYS A 112 2.66 16.35 -14.89
CA LYS A 112 1.54 15.54 -14.42
C LYS A 112 2.05 14.58 -13.35
N ASP A 113 2.53 15.14 -12.24
CA ASP A 113 3.01 14.33 -11.11
C ASP A 113 1.89 13.46 -10.57
N ARG A 114 2.00 12.15 -10.78
CA ARG A 114 1.10 11.19 -10.15
C ARG A 114 1.49 11.10 -8.67
N LEU A 115 0.74 11.82 -7.84
CA LEU A 115 0.96 11.81 -6.41
C LEU A 115 0.33 10.58 -5.75
N GLU A 116 1.12 9.82 -5.00
CA GLU A 116 0.60 8.83 -4.07
C GLU A 116 0.74 9.26 -2.63
N VAL A 117 -0.20 8.80 -1.82
CA VAL A 117 -0.13 8.91 -0.37
C VAL A 117 0.48 7.61 0.14
N LEU A 118 1.68 7.73 0.70
CA LEU A 118 2.37 6.67 1.41
C LEU A 118 2.15 6.87 2.90
N LEU A 119 1.64 5.86 3.58
CA LEU A 119 1.62 5.79 5.03
C LEU A 119 2.88 5.05 5.48
N ILE A 120 3.71 5.74 6.24
CA ILE A 120 5.00 5.20 6.67
C ILE A 120 5.00 5.08 8.19
N THR A 121 5.40 3.91 8.68
CA THR A 121 5.70 3.64 10.09
C THR A 121 6.99 2.82 10.19
N HIS A 122 7.42 2.53 11.41
CA HIS A 122 8.51 1.60 11.69
C HIS A 122 7.98 0.39 12.46
N ASP A 123 8.62 -0.77 12.29
CA ASP A 123 8.41 -1.91 13.16
C ASP A 123 9.21 -1.82 14.47
N GLU A 124 9.15 -2.87 15.30
CA GLU A 124 9.82 -2.90 16.61
C GLU A 124 11.35 -2.90 16.50
N GLU A 125 11.88 -3.34 15.37
CA GLU A 125 13.30 -3.34 15.04
C GLU A 125 13.72 -2.03 14.34
N ASN A 126 12.81 -1.06 14.26
CA ASN A 126 12.98 0.21 13.57
C ASN A 126 13.15 0.06 12.03
N ASN A 127 12.65 -1.03 11.43
CA ASN A 127 12.60 -1.12 9.97
C ASN A 127 11.38 -0.37 9.43
N MET A 128 11.59 0.43 8.38
CA MET A 128 10.51 1.15 7.72
C MET A 128 9.48 0.20 7.09
N LYS A 129 8.19 0.49 7.32
CA LYS A 129 7.05 -0.15 6.68
C LYS A 129 6.26 0.88 5.89
N ILE A 130 5.95 0.53 4.64
CA ILE A 130 5.25 1.42 3.70
C ILE A 130 3.91 0.80 3.31
N TYR A 131 2.83 1.49 3.63
CA TYR A 131 1.47 1.16 3.21
C TYR A 131 1.05 2.20 2.17
N ARG A 132 0.53 1.74 1.03
CA ARG A 132 0.27 2.59 -0.13
C ARG A 132 -1.20 2.86 -0.28
N SER A 133 -1.56 4.10 -0.57
CA SER A 133 -2.85 4.46 -1.11
C SER A 133 -2.67 4.97 -2.53
N HIS A 134 -3.35 4.34 -3.48
CA HIS A 134 -3.32 4.76 -4.87
C HIS A 134 -4.30 5.92 -5.06
N PHE A 135 -3.79 7.13 -5.07
CA PHE A 135 -4.52 8.28 -5.56
C PHE A 135 -3.88 8.76 -6.86
N ARG A 136 -4.71 9.29 -7.76
CA ARG A 136 -4.22 9.97 -8.97
C ARG A 136 -4.71 11.39 -8.88
N TYR A 137 -3.84 12.27 -8.40
CA TYR A 137 -4.06 13.70 -8.43
C TYR A 137 -2.99 14.36 -9.27
N TYR A 138 -3.35 15.51 -9.85
CA TYR A 138 -2.44 16.37 -10.58
C TYR A 138 -2.37 17.68 -9.79
N VAL A 139 -1.16 18.07 -9.38
CA VAL A 139 -0.89 19.39 -8.80
C VAL A 139 0.16 20.09 -9.64
N LYS A 140 0.06 21.41 -9.74
CA LYS A 140 1.07 22.24 -10.41
C LYS A 140 2.09 22.80 -9.42
N HIS A 141 1.66 23.02 -8.19
CA HIS A 141 2.46 23.65 -7.14
C HIS A 141 2.30 22.87 -5.83
N LYS A 142 3.38 22.79 -5.03
CA LYS A 142 3.37 22.03 -3.76
C LYS A 142 2.37 22.60 -2.75
N GLU A 143 2.07 23.89 -2.85
CA GLU A 143 1.12 24.62 -2.02
C GLU A 143 -0.33 24.14 -2.26
N GLU A 144 -0.60 23.46 -3.37
CA GLU A 144 -1.92 22.87 -3.69
C GLU A 144 -2.13 21.50 -3.02
N ILE A 145 -1.09 20.91 -2.42
CA ILE A 145 -1.18 19.58 -1.81
C ILE A 145 -2.19 19.50 -0.66
N PRO A 146 -2.27 20.48 0.27
CA PRO A 146 -3.34 20.50 1.27
C PRO A 146 -4.74 20.48 0.65
N GLU A 147 -4.93 21.09 -0.54
CA GLU A 147 -6.21 21.12 -1.25
C GLU A 147 -6.64 19.74 -1.75
N LEU A 148 -5.69 18.85 -2.06
CA LEU A 148 -5.98 17.44 -2.40
C LEU A 148 -6.72 16.71 -1.29
N PHE A 149 -6.50 17.14 -0.05
CA PHE A 149 -7.09 16.54 1.11
C PHE A 149 -8.39 17.22 1.53
N GLN A 150 -8.76 18.35 0.94
CA GLN A 150 -10.05 19.00 1.22
C GLN A 150 -11.21 18.09 0.80
N ASN A 151 -12.16 17.90 1.71
CA ASN A 151 -13.27 16.96 1.56
C ASN A 151 -12.84 15.50 1.36
N SER A 152 -11.57 15.18 1.63
CA SER A 152 -11.07 13.81 1.66
C SER A 152 -11.18 13.23 3.08
N TRP A 153 -11.14 11.92 3.18
CA TRP A 153 -11.08 11.20 4.46
C TRP A 153 -9.81 11.49 5.27
N TYR A 154 -8.76 12.02 4.63
CA TYR A 154 -7.54 12.42 5.32
C TYR A 154 -7.56 13.88 5.74
N GLN A 155 -8.61 14.66 5.44
CA GLN A 155 -8.64 16.10 5.74
C GLN A 155 -8.29 16.40 7.19
N GLU A 156 -8.93 15.69 8.12
CA GLU A 156 -8.71 15.88 9.56
C GLU A 156 -7.29 15.48 9.97
N GLU A 157 -6.79 14.36 9.44
CA GLU A 157 -5.45 13.86 9.76
C GLU A 157 -4.36 14.78 9.21
N VAL A 158 -4.52 15.27 7.99
CA VAL A 158 -3.61 16.26 7.38
C VAL A 158 -3.65 17.57 8.15
N SER A 159 -4.83 18.07 8.50
CA SER A 159 -4.97 19.32 9.27
C SER A 159 -4.31 19.24 10.65
N LYS A 160 -4.33 18.07 11.29
CA LYS A 160 -3.73 17.86 12.63
C LYS A 160 -2.24 17.52 12.59
N ARG A 161 -1.83 16.69 11.63
CA ARG A 161 -0.51 16.04 11.64
C ARG A 161 0.44 16.59 10.60
N GLY A 162 -0.07 17.32 9.60
CA GLY A 162 0.63 17.72 8.38
C GLY A 162 0.91 16.54 7.45
N VAL A 163 1.44 16.85 6.27
CA VAL A 163 2.01 15.87 5.33
C VAL A 163 3.46 16.21 5.04
N TYR A 164 4.25 15.19 4.72
CA TYR A 164 5.57 15.36 4.13
C TYR A 164 5.44 15.28 2.62
N TYR A 165 6.18 16.11 1.89
CA TYR A 165 6.15 16.13 0.44
C TYR A 165 7.57 16.03 -0.11
N SER A 166 7.73 15.25 -1.18
CA SER A 166 8.96 15.24 -1.96
C SER A 166 8.80 16.07 -3.23
N ASP A 167 9.65 17.09 -3.38
CA ASP A 167 9.79 17.87 -4.62
C ASP A 167 10.44 17.08 -5.77
N LYS A 168 10.93 15.88 -5.46
CA LYS A 168 11.54 14.94 -6.39
C LYS A 168 10.69 13.69 -6.51
N ALA A 169 10.62 13.18 -7.73
CA ALA A 169 10.12 11.85 -8.01
C ALA A 169 10.82 10.80 -7.14
N ILE A 170 10.04 10.02 -6.38
CA ILE A 170 10.57 8.86 -5.66
C ILE A 170 10.12 7.61 -6.42
N PRO A 171 11.05 6.84 -7.02
CA PRO A 171 10.69 5.64 -7.76
C PRO A 171 10.23 4.55 -6.80
N ILE A 172 8.92 4.39 -6.58
CA ILE A 172 8.40 3.33 -5.70
C ILE A 172 8.25 2.01 -6.47
N LYS A 173 9.31 1.17 -6.42
CA LYS A 173 9.29 -0.22 -6.94
C LYS A 173 9.32 -1.23 -5.78
N GLU A 174 8.60 -2.34 -5.93
CA GLU A 174 8.67 -3.47 -4.99
C GLU A 174 9.59 -4.58 -5.57
N PRO A 175 10.50 -5.17 -4.79
CA PRO A 175 10.80 -4.86 -3.38
C PRO A 175 11.44 -3.47 -3.21
N PHE A 176 11.15 -2.81 -2.08
CA PHE A 176 11.71 -1.48 -1.79
C PHE A 176 13.22 -1.54 -1.67
N THR A 177 13.91 -0.68 -2.43
CA THR A 177 15.38 -0.61 -2.42
C THR A 177 15.87 0.28 -1.28
N THR A 178 17.11 0.07 -0.83
CA THR A 178 17.75 0.91 0.20
C THR A 178 17.76 2.40 -0.19
N ASP A 179 18.02 2.71 -1.46
CA ASP A 179 18.03 4.10 -1.95
C ASP A 179 16.67 4.76 -1.81
N MET A 180 15.59 4.02 -2.08
CA MET A 180 14.23 4.51 -1.89
C MET A 180 13.92 4.78 -0.42
N LEU A 181 14.30 3.87 0.48
CA LEU A 181 14.08 4.03 1.91
C LEU A 181 14.82 5.28 2.43
N ASN A 182 16.09 5.45 2.03
CA ASN A 182 16.87 6.63 2.37
C ASN A 182 16.25 7.93 1.84
N ALA A 183 15.70 7.93 0.62
CA ALA A 183 15.00 9.08 0.06
C ALA A 183 13.75 9.44 0.88
N LEU A 184 12.96 8.45 1.29
CA LEU A 184 11.78 8.64 2.14
C LEU A 184 12.15 9.13 3.55
N GLU A 185 13.22 8.60 4.15
CA GLU A 185 13.72 9.09 5.44
C GLU A 185 14.12 10.56 5.37
N LYS A 186 14.82 10.94 4.30
CA LYS A 186 15.21 12.34 4.09
C LYS A 186 13.99 13.26 4.02
N VAL A 187 12.98 12.91 3.21
CA VAL A 187 11.73 13.67 3.09
C VAL A 187 11.03 13.79 4.45
N MET A 188 11.02 12.71 5.24
CA MET A 188 10.41 12.71 6.58
C MET A 188 11.24 13.43 7.65
N GLY A 189 12.47 13.86 7.34
CA GLY A 189 13.32 14.71 8.17
C GLY A 189 13.21 16.20 7.83
N GLU A 190 12.49 16.55 6.76
CA GLU A 190 12.20 17.92 6.35
C GLU A 190 10.93 18.47 7.04
N GLU A 191 10.63 19.76 6.83
CA GLU A 191 9.47 20.42 7.41
C GLU A 191 8.15 19.92 6.78
N LYS A 192 7.13 19.75 7.61
CA LYS A 192 5.80 19.34 7.16
C LYS A 192 5.05 20.51 6.54
N THR A 193 4.25 20.25 5.52
CA THR A 193 3.26 21.21 5.02
C THR A 193 1.94 21.04 5.76
N THR A 194 1.34 22.16 6.20
CA THR A 194 0.04 22.25 6.90
C THR A 194 -1.06 22.70 5.96
#